data_AF-A0A800CXX2-F1
#
_entry.id   AF-A0A800CXX2-F1
#
_cell.length_a   1.000
_cell.length_b   1.000
_cell.length_c   1.000
_cell.angle_alpha   90.00
_cell.angle_beta   90.00
_cell.angle_gamma   90.00
#
_symmetry.space_group_name_H-M   'P 1'
#
loop_
_entity.id
_entity.type
_entity.pdbx_description
1 polymer ?
#
loop_
_entity_poly.entity_id
_entity_poly.type
_entity_poly.pdbx_seq_one_letter_code
_entity_poly.pdbx_strand_id
1 'polypeptide(L)' 'MNYQQAWEYLDSLQFHKIKLGLDAMRSFMSKVGNPEQKIKTVHVAGTNG' A
#
# COMPACT_ATOMS: atom_id res chain seq x y z
N MET A 1 12.58 15.85 -5.58
CA MET A 1 12.35 15.18 -4.30
C MET A 1 13.58 14.33 -4.00
N ASN A 2 14.28 14.62 -2.91
CA ASN A 2 15.34 13.74 -2.40
C ASN A 2 14.74 12.66 -1.49
N TYR A 3 15.57 11.73 -1.01
CA TYR A 3 15.14 10.66 -0.11
C TYR A 3 14.38 11.17 1.12
N GLN A 4 14.93 12.20 1.78
CA GLN A 4 14.35 12.78 3.00
C GLN A 4 12.95 13.36 2.73
N GLN A 5 12.81 14.12 1.65
CA GLN A 5 11.54 14.71 1.25
C GLN A 5 10.49 13.65 0.87
N ALA A 6 10.93 12.54 0.26
CA ALA A 6 10.05 11.42 -0.08
C ALA A 6 9.51 10.74 1.19
N TRP A 7 10.39 10.53 2.17
CA TRP A 7 10.04 9.95 3.46
C TRP A 7 9.01 10.83 4.19
N GLU A 8 9.30 12.12 4.35
CA GLU A 8 8.42 13.07 5.04
C GLU A 8 7.04 13.15 4.37
N TYR A 9 7.00 13.13 3.04
CA TYR A 9 5.74 13.08 2.30
C TYR A 9 4.94 11.82 2.63
N LEU A 10 5.55 10.63 2.61
CA LEU A 10 4.87 9.37 2.94
C LEU A 10 4.36 9.34 4.39
N ASP A 11 5.15 9.85 5.33
CA ASP A 11 4.79 9.93 6.75
C ASP A 11 3.55 10.81 6.96
N SER A 12 3.50 11.96 6.26
CA SER A 12 2.36 12.88 6.33
C SER A 12 1.03 12.27 5.84
N LEU A 13 1.06 11.17 5.09
CA LEU A 13 -0.12 10.47 4.58
C LEU A 13 -0.68 9.43 5.56
N GLN A 14 -0.01 9.16 6.69
CA GLN A 14 -0.46 8.15 7.65
C GLN A 14 -1.83 8.49 8.27
N PHE A 15 -2.73 7.52 8.24
CA PHE A 15 -4.03 7.58 8.92
C PHE A 15 -3.97 6.86 10.27
N HIS A 16 -4.33 7.54 11.35
CA HIS A 16 -4.23 7.02 12.73
C HIS A 16 -5.37 6.07 13.12
N LYS A 17 -6.31 5.79 12.20
CA LYS A 17 -7.45 4.88 12.40
C LYS A 17 -7.44 3.80 11.33
N ILE A 18 -7.84 2.59 11.69
CA ILE A 18 -8.00 1.50 10.74
C ILE A 18 -9.24 1.75 9.89
N LYS A 19 -9.04 1.96 8.59
CA LYS A 19 -10.11 1.91 7.58
C LYS A 19 -10.08 0.55 6.91
N LEU A 20 -11.04 -0.30 7.25
CA LEU A 20 -11.20 -1.60 6.59
C LEU A 20 -11.71 -1.41 5.15
N GLY A 21 -11.35 -2.36 4.28
CA GLY A 21 -11.68 -2.32 2.86
C GLY A 21 -10.49 -1.96 1.97
N LEU A 22 -10.62 -2.20 0.65
CA LEU A 22 -9.53 -2.09 -0.32
C LEU A 22 -9.79 -1.08 -1.45
N ASP A 23 -10.88 -0.31 -1.40
CA ASP A 23 -11.31 0.53 -2.53
C ASP A 23 -10.26 1.55 -2.97
N ALA A 24 -9.64 2.24 -2.00
CA ALA A 24 -8.56 3.20 -2.28
C ALA A 24 -7.35 2.50 -2.94
N MET A 25 -6.96 1.33 -2.41
CA MET A 25 -5.83 0.58 -2.94
C MET A 25 -6.14 0.04 -4.35
N ARG A 26 -7.32 -0.54 -4.58
CA ARG A 26 -7.76 -1.02 -5.90
C ARG A 26 -7.80 0.12 -6.93
N SER A 27 -8.31 1.28 -6.55
CA SER A 27 -8.32 2.48 -7.41
C SER A 27 -6.90 2.91 -7.77
N PHE A 28 -5.96 2.91 -6.82
CA PHE A 28 -4.56 3.22 -7.07
C PHE A 28 -3.90 2.19 -7.99
N MET A 29 -4.05 0.89 -7.72
CA MET A 29 -3.47 -0.18 -8.52
C MET A 29 -3.94 -0.13 -9.98
N SER A 30 -5.22 0.19 -10.21
CA SER A 30 -5.75 0.39 -11.57
C SER A 30 -5.06 1.54 -12.31
N LYS A 31 -4.64 2.61 -11.62
CA LYS A 31 -3.93 3.74 -12.23
C LYS A 31 -2.48 3.40 -12.59
N VAL A 32 -1.88 2.44 -11.90
CA VAL A 32 -0.51 1.98 -12.14
C VAL A 32 -0.43 0.67 -12.94
N GLY A 33 -1.56 0.23 -13.54
CA GLY A 33 -1.59 -0.90 -14.46
C GLY A 33 -1.65 -2.29 -13.80
N ASN A 34 -2.18 -2.35 -12.59
CA ASN A 34 -2.40 -3.57 -11.80
C ASN A 34 -1.19 -4.54 -11.73
N PRO A 35 0.01 -4.08 -11.31
CA PRO A 35 1.19 -4.93 -11.24
C PRO A 35 1.04 -6.10 -10.25
N GLU A 36 0.17 -6.01 -9.24
CA GLU A 36 -0.12 -7.09 -8.30
C GLU A 36 -0.65 -8.36 -8.97
N GLN A 37 -1.24 -8.24 -10.16
CA GLN A 37 -1.80 -9.38 -10.91
C GLN A 37 -0.74 -10.16 -11.69
N LYS A 38 0.47 -9.60 -11.83
CA LYS A 38 1.52 -10.15 -12.70
C LYS A 38 2.67 -10.76 -11.92
N ILE A 39 2.76 -10.48 -10.63
CA ILE A 39 3.82 -10.97 -9.76
C ILE A 39 3.41 -12.31 -9.12
N LYS A 40 4.36 -13.25 -9.03
CA LYS A 40 4.17 -14.45 -8.23
C LYS A 40 4.36 -14.07 -6.77
N THR A 41 3.37 -14.36 -5.93
CA THR A 41 3.36 -13.90 -4.54
C THR A 41 2.89 -15.00 -3.60
N VAL A 42 3.52 -15.06 -2.42
CA VAL A 42 3.03 -15.82 -1.27
C VAL A 42 2.47 -14.78 -0.29
N HIS A 43 1.18 -14.89 0.04
CA HIS A 43 0.53 -14.05 1.05
C HIS A 43 0.48 -14.82 2.37
N VAL A 44 1.09 -14.28 3.41
CA VAL A 44 1.11 -14.87 4.76
C VAL A 44 0.32 -13.97 5.70
N ALA A 45 -0.59 -14.57 6.46
CA ALA A 45 -1.39 -13.89 7.48
C ALA A 45 -1.55 -14.83 8.69
N GLY A 46 -1.59 -14.28 9.90
CA GLY A 46 -1.72 -15.04 11.13
C GLY A 46 -1.50 -14.16 12.36
N THR A 47 -2.15 -14.51 13.47
CA THR A 47 -1.93 -13.84 14.76
C THR A 47 -0.60 -14.30 15.37
N ASN A 48 -0.28 -15.58 15.23
CA ASN A 48 0.97 -16.20 15.67
C ASN A 48 1.36 -17.24 14.62
N GLY A 49 2.58 -17.17 14.08
CA GLY A 49 3.08 -18.12 13.08
C GLY A 49 2.37 -18.02 11.74
#